data_AF-A0A225V5U5-F1
#
_entry.id   AF-A0A225V5U5-F1
#
_cell.length_a   1.000
_cell.length_b   1.000
_cell.length_c   1.000
_cell.angle_alpha   90.00
_cell.angle_beta   90.00
_cell.angle_gamma   90.00
#
_symmetry.space_group_name_H-M   'P 1'
#
loop_
_entity.id
_entity.type
_entity.pdbx_description
1 polymer ?
#
loop_
_entity_poly.entity_id
_entity_poly.type
_entity_poly.pdbx_seq_one_letter_code
_entity_poly.pdbx_strand_id
1 'polypeptide(L)'
;MRVHSFVLVGATVFLSYVHSVPATDLTTTTFVYNNDVPSRFLRAHQTTKQTEERGGGAISGFITSAKQKLLNQKAEIEYLKILNLGGIEDALKNKRLTELTAKIEKLNVKRPNNKITLAGTLSEHYGDVALAEAIAKTKMFSRETSVKQLAQKLSAEQFSSWFTQGKTVDEIFNLMKWSDDGYTAFTSPEYKVVDDYLTYSNNAKSEQKTLLNLLTKKYGGESELVSILAKVKQDQLLGGRARKVESQLFDKWSLAKMQPEDVMKLLKFDDDVDKLLGNPNFRTFTKYVTKLNENDPDTTLLGVLTKKYGEVNVAKALVKGETHRLQFANTLQTEQMTSWVKKFESAGTTDDQLRGVFKFLNIKGDGSKFVISRKLDVLEDYMEFFNRGKPEKERKTFIDALSVGYGGEIELAKTIEIAKTNVGIYPQATALQEKLFSQWMKNDVTSSNIFTKLERTEEGASSIRLAIAQDFTTFYNKNGGAVNPAPPSS
;
A
#
# COMPACT_ATOMS: atom_id res chain seq x y z
N MET A 1 -22.41 29.36 -17.62
CA MET A 1 -22.31 29.79 -16.21
C MET A 1 -22.33 28.54 -15.33
N ARG A 2 -21.23 28.25 -14.64
CA ARG A 2 -21.12 27.13 -13.69
C ARG A 2 -21.34 27.69 -12.30
N VAL A 3 -22.33 27.16 -11.57
CA VAL A 3 -22.55 27.53 -10.16
C VAL A 3 -21.60 26.69 -9.32
N HIS A 4 -20.61 27.33 -8.70
CA HIS A 4 -19.76 26.74 -7.68
C HIS A 4 -20.52 26.71 -6.36
N SER A 5 -20.58 25.54 -5.73
CA SER A 5 -21.11 25.39 -4.37
C SER A 5 -20.11 25.95 -3.37
N PHE A 6 -20.52 26.97 -2.62
CA PHE A 6 -19.77 27.54 -1.51
C PHE A 6 -19.73 26.54 -0.35
N VAL A 7 -18.53 26.14 0.06
CA VAL A 7 -18.27 25.49 1.35
C VAL A 7 -18.11 26.60 2.40
N LEU A 8 -18.99 26.59 3.39
CA LEU A 8 -18.98 27.51 4.52
C LEU A 8 -17.90 27.05 5.51
N VAL A 9 -16.77 27.76 5.55
CA VAL A 9 -15.68 27.54 6.52
C VAL A 9 -16.07 28.23 7.83
N GLY A 10 -16.52 27.44 8.80
CA GLY A 10 -16.63 27.87 10.19
C GLY A 10 -15.25 27.90 10.84
N ALA A 11 -14.71 29.09 11.09
CA ALA A 11 -13.48 29.30 11.84
C ALA A 11 -13.74 29.12 13.34
N THR A 12 -13.45 27.94 13.89
CA THR A 12 -13.32 27.77 15.34
C THR A 12 -11.87 27.99 15.77
N VAL A 13 -11.65 29.14 16.43
CA VAL A 13 -10.42 29.50 17.12
C VAL A 13 -10.22 28.56 18.31
N PHE A 14 -9.25 27.64 18.23
CA PHE A 14 -8.76 26.92 19.41
C PHE A 14 -7.70 27.77 20.11
N LEU A 15 -8.12 28.45 21.17
CA LEU A 15 -7.24 29.02 22.18
C LEU A 15 -6.52 27.89 22.91
N SER A 16 -5.20 27.87 22.79
CA SER A 16 -4.30 27.06 23.61
C SER A 16 -4.42 27.51 25.08
N TYR A 17 -5.13 26.74 25.89
CA TYR A 17 -5.04 26.87 27.35
C TYR A 17 -3.93 25.94 27.85
N VAL A 18 -2.80 26.53 28.24
CA VAL A 18 -1.81 25.87 29.09
C VAL A 18 -2.36 25.94 30.51
N HIS A 19 -2.80 24.80 31.06
CA HIS A 19 -2.95 24.64 32.50
C HIS A 19 -1.82 23.74 33.00
N SER A 20 -0.95 24.35 33.80
CA SER A 20 -0.09 23.66 34.75
C SER A 20 -0.94 22.92 35.78
N VAL A 21 -0.64 21.65 36.02
CA VAL A 21 -1.23 20.86 37.11
C VAL A 21 -0.07 20.28 37.94
N PRO A 22 -0.14 20.36 39.28
CA PRO A 22 0.99 20.07 40.17
C PRO A 22 1.16 18.57 40.41
N ALA A 23 2.37 18.21 40.87
CA ALA A 23 2.69 16.88 41.35
C ALA A 23 1.99 16.59 42.69
N THR A 24 1.24 15.49 42.78
CA THR A 24 0.95 14.78 44.05
C THR A 24 0.49 13.34 43.79
N ASP A 25 1.20 12.44 44.46
CA ASP A 25 0.83 11.13 45.01
C ASP A 25 0.30 9.98 44.12
N LEU A 26 1.23 9.05 43.85
CA LEU A 26 0.93 7.66 43.53
C LEU A 26 0.22 6.99 44.72
N THR A 27 -1.01 6.49 44.48
CA THR A 27 -1.58 5.39 45.27
C THR A 27 -1.65 4.15 44.38
N THR A 28 -0.90 3.14 44.79
CA THR A 28 -0.81 1.83 44.14
C THR A 28 -1.89 0.93 44.72
N THR A 29 -2.79 0.41 43.89
CA THR A 29 -3.72 -0.66 44.29
C THR A 29 -3.26 -1.96 43.65
N THR A 30 -2.59 -2.80 44.43
CA THR A 30 -2.20 -4.16 44.08
C THR A 30 -3.34 -5.14 44.39
N PHE A 31 -3.64 -6.02 43.43
CA PHE A 31 -4.47 -7.19 43.65
C PHE A 31 -3.65 -8.31 44.31
N VAL A 32 -4.24 -8.90 45.34
CA VAL A 32 -3.72 -9.96 46.21
C VAL A 32 -3.91 -11.33 45.56
N TYR A 33 -2.88 -12.18 45.60
CA TYR A 33 -3.07 -13.63 45.77
C TYR A 33 -1.94 -14.16 46.67
N ASN A 34 -2.30 -14.47 47.91
CA ASN A 34 -1.44 -15.14 48.90
C ASN A 34 -1.55 -16.66 48.71
N ASN A 35 -0.43 -17.35 48.86
CA ASN A 35 -0.35 -18.56 49.67
C ASN A 35 1.07 -18.72 50.26
N ASP A 36 1.07 -18.60 51.59
CA ASP A 36 2.06 -18.78 52.65
C ASP A 36 3.13 -19.90 52.45
N VAL A 37 4.46 -19.68 52.63
CA VAL A 37 5.35 -19.56 53.86
C VAL A 37 6.10 -20.91 54.15
N PRO A 38 7.23 -21.04 54.91
CA PRO A 38 8.20 -20.11 55.57
C PRO A 38 9.70 -20.34 55.19
N SER A 39 10.63 -19.37 55.15
CA SER A 39 11.29 -18.52 56.18
C SER A 39 12.52 -19.11 56.94
N ARG A 40 13.71 -18.47 56.74
CA ARG A 40 14.89 -18.37 57.66
C ARG A 40 15.97 -17.45 57.02
N PHE A 41 16.07 -16.17 57.41
CA PHE A 41 16.99 -15.54 58.40
C PHE A 41 18.48 -15.44 58.01
N LEU A 42 19.00 -14.22 57.73
CA LEU A 42 20.03 -13.47 58.50
C LEU A 42 20.69 -12.29 57.74
N ARG A 43 21.27 -11.35 58.53
CA ARG A 43 21.65 -9.94 58.31
C ARG A 43 22.96 -9.63 57.54
N ALA A 44 23.02 -8.36 57.09
CA ALA A 44 24.16 -7.44 56.92
C ALA A 44 25.13 -7.70 55.74
N HIS A 45 25.80 -6.74 55.07
CA HIS A 45 26.29 -5.40 55.43
C HIS A 45 26.41 -4.53 54.14
N GLN A 46 26.44 -3.21 54.28
CA GLN A 46 26.69 -2.22 53.22
C GLN A 46 28.16 -2.14 52.75
N THR A 47 28.33 -1.56 51.55
CA THR A 47 29.54 -1.04 50.85
C THR A 47 30.29 -2.09 50.01
N THR A 48 30.73 -1.89 48.76
CA THR A 48 31.27 -0.75 47.99
C THR A 48 31.15 -1.00 46.46
N LYS A 49 31.40 0.03 45.64
CA LYS A 49 31.51 0.01 44.16
C LYS A 49 32.32 -1.16 43.59
N GLN A 50 31.79 -1.83 42.56
CA GLN A 50 32.49 -2.10 41.29
C GLN A 50 31.54 -2.71 40.23
N THR A 51 31.89 -2.41 38.99
CA THR A 51 31.42 -2.93 37.70
C THR A 51 31.34 -4.46 37.62
N GLU A 52 30.27 -5.00 37.05
CA GLU A 52 30.25 -5.92 35.88
C GLU A 52 28.88 -6.63 35.71
N GLU A 53 28.71 -7.20 34.51
CA GLU A 53 27.75 -8.24 34.10
C GLU A 53 26.28 -7.89 33.82
N ARG A 54 25.98 -7.75 32.51
CA ARG A 54 24.76 -8.33 31.92
C ARG A 54 25.04 -8.85 30.51
N GLY A 55 24.87 -10.17 30.32
CA GLY A 55 24.42 -10.75 29.05
C GLY A 55 25.35 -11.72 28.33
N GLY A 56 26.08 -12.59 29.03
CA GLY A 56 26.76 -13.74 28.44
C GLY A 56 25.77 -14.87 28.12
N GLY A 57 25.43 -15.04 26.85
CA GLY A 57 24.64 -16.19 26.37
C GLY A 57 24.83 -16.39 24.87
N ALA A 58 25.45 -17.52 24.49
CA ALA A 58 25.60 -18.04 23.12
C ALA A 58 26.64 -17.39 22.16
N ILE A 59 27.74 -16.80 22.67
CA ILE A 59 28.91 -16.40 21.84
C ILE A 59 30.15 -17.29 22.13
N SER A 60 30.05 -18.30 23.01
CA SER A 60 31.23 -19.10 23.40
C SER A 60 31.72 -20.10 22.35
N GLY A 61 30.93 -20.38 21.31
CA GLY A 61 31.34 -21.26 20.20
C GLY A 61 32.34 -20.62 19.21
N PHE A 62 32.51 -19.29 19.25
CA PHE A 62 33.36 -18.55 18.31
C PHE A 62 34.87 -18.60 18.65
N ILE A 63 35.24 -19.11 19.82
CA ILE A 63 36.61 -19.06 20.35
C ILE A 63 37.33 -20.43 20.26
N THR A 64 36.63 -21.53 19.99
CA THR A 64 37.18 -22.86 20.23
C THR A 64 38.33 -23.24 19.27
N SER A 65 38.35 -22.70 18.05
CA SER A 65 39.48 -22.82 17.11
C SER A 65 40.62 -21.83 17.39
N ALA A 66 40.43 -20.85 18.29
CA ALA A 66 41.42 -19.83 18.64
C ALA A 66 42.48 -20.33 19.65
N LYS A 67 42.18 -21.38 20.45
CA LYS A 67 43.11 -21.87 21.48
C LYS A 67 44.45 -22.41 20.94
N GLN A 68 44.50 -22.93 19.70
CA GLN A 68 45.74 -23.38 19.08
C GLN A 68 46.50 -22.25 18.34
N LYS A 69 45.85 -21.09 18.12
CA LYS A 69 46.37 -19.91 17.39
C LYS A 69 47.06 -18.86 18.29
N LEU A 70 47.02 -19.08 19.61
CA LEU A 70 47.33 -18.09 20.66
C LEU A 70 48.81 -17.66 20.76
N LEU A 71 49.77 -18.47 20.29
CA LEU A 71 51.20 -18.16 20.45
C LEU A 71 51.76 -17.16 19.41
N ASN A 72 51.09 -16.98 18.27
CA ASN A 72 51.60 -16.10 17.19
C ASN A 72 50.91 -14.71 17.14
N GLN A 73 49.78 -14.51 17.80
CA GLN A 73 48.97 -13.28 17.71
C GLN A 73 49.35 -12.19 18.72
N LYS A 74 50.02 -12.53 19.84
CA LYS A 74 50.28 -11.56 20.92
C LYS A 74 51.13 -10.37 20.45
N ALA A 75 52.18 -10.63 19.66
CA ALA A 75 53.05 -9.60 19.10
C ALA A 75 52.39 -8.76 18.00
N GLU A 76 51.41 -9.32 17.27
CA GLU A 76 50.66 -8.59 16.23
C GLU A 76 49.62 -7.65 16.86
N ILE A 77 48.88 -8.10 17.89
CA ILE A 77 47.95 -7.26 18.66
C ILE A 77 48.71 -6.14 19.39
N GLU A 78 49.89 -6.44 19.93
CA GLU A 78 50.75 -5.44 20.57
C GLU A 78 51.26 -4.40 19.55
N TYR A 79 51.58 -4.82 18.32
CA TYR A 79 51.94 -3.89 17.24
C TYR A 79 50.79 -2.98 16.79
N LEU A 80 49.55 -3.47 16.77
CA LEU A 80 48.37 -2.63 16.49
C LEU A 80 48.16 -1.55 17.56
N LYS A 81 48.39 -1.88 18.83
CA LYS A 81 48.37 -0.88 19.91
C LYS A 81 49.45 0.19 19.71
N ILE A 82 50.64 -0.19 19.26
CA ILE A 82 51.74 0.73 18.96
C ILE A 82 51.42 1.65 17.78
N LEU A 83 50.74 1.14 16.75
CA LEU A 83 50.34 1.93 15.58
C LEU A 83 49.33 3.04 15.92
N ASN A 84 48.62 2.93 17.05
CA ASN A 84 47.58 3.86 17.50
C ASN A 84 46.63 4.26 16.37
N LEU A 85 45.92 3.26 15.82
CA LEU A 85 45.05 3.44 14.67
C LEU A 85 43.77 4.22 15.00
N GLY A 86 43.47 4.45 16.29
CA GLY A 86 42.27 5.13 16.75
C GLY A 86 41.04 4.24 16.75
N GLY A 87 39.86 4.86 16.76
CA GLY A 87 38.59 4.15 16.57
C GLY A 87 38.49 3.53 15.18
N ILE A 88 37.58 2.59 14.99
CA ILE A 88 37.51 1.80 13.75
C ILE A 88 37.28 2.66 12.49
N GLU A 89 36.50 3.73 12.59
CA GLU A 89 36.23 4.65 11.48
C GLU A 89 37.47 5.49 11.11
N ASP A 90 38.29 5.84 12.11
CA ASP A 90 39.55 6.56 11.92
C ASP A 90 40.61 5.64 11.34
N ALA A 91 40.65 4.39 11.81
CA ALA A 91 41.59 3.38 11.36
C ALA A 91 41.55 3.20 9.84
N LEU A 92 40.34 3.14 9.25
CA LEU A 92 40.15 2.99 7.80
C LEU A 92 40.65 4.18 6.96
N LYS A 93 40.89 5.34 7.58
CA LYS A 93 41.44 6.55 6.95
C LYS A 93 42.90 6.78 7.35
N ASN A 94 43.43 5.97 8.26
CA ASN A 94 44.74 6.18 8.85
C ASN A 94 45.85 5.76 7.87
N LYS A 95 46.74 6.70 7.54
CA LYS A 95 47.87 6.46 6.62
C LYS A 95 48.80 5.34 7.12
N ARG A 96 48.84 5.07 8.43
CA ARG A 96 49.62 3.99 9.04
C ARG A 96 49.13 2.59 8.68
N LEU A 97 47.96 2.44 8.06
CA LEU A 97 47.54 1.16 7.47
C LEU A 97 48.51 0.69 6.36
N THR A 98 49.22 1.61 5.70
CA THR A 98 50.26 1.25 4.71
C THR A 98 51.46 0.56 5.36
N GLU A 99 51.90 1.06 6.53
CA GLU A 99 52.97 0.45 7.32
C GLU A 99 52.57 -0.93 7.84
N LEU A 100 51.32 -1.06 8.31
CA LEU A 100 50.76 -2.35 8.73
C LEU A 100 50.70 -3.34 7.57
N THR A 101 50.24 -2.90 6.39
CA THR A 101 50.16 -3.72 5.18
C THR A 101 51.54 -4.25 4.78
N ALA A 102 52.55 -3.37 4.73
CA ALA A 102 53.92 -3.76 4.38
C ALA A 102 54.51 -4.76 5.38
N LYS A 103 54.17 -4.64 6.67
CA LYS A 103 54.60 -5.60 7.69
C LYS A 103 53.92 -6.96 7.50
N ILE A 104 52.61 -6.97 7.25
CA ILE A 104 51.83 -8.19 6.95
C ILE A 104 52.42 -8.91 5.74
N GLU A 105 52.76 -8.20 4.66
CA GLU A 105 53.39 -8.78 3.47
C GLU A 105 54.73 -9.45 3.79
N LYS A 106 55.61 -8.78 4.54
CA LYS A 106 56.89 -9.35 5.00
C LYS A 106 56.70 -10.60 5.87
N LEU A 107 55.67 -10.63 6.71
CA LEU A 107 55.33 -11.79 7.54
C LEU A 107 54.82 -12.96 6.69
N ASN A 108 53.97 -12.67 5.71
CA ASN A 108 53.40 -13.67 4.81
C ASN A 108 54.45 -14.34 3.90
N VAL A 109 55.52 -13.61 3.51
CA VAL A 109 56.67 -14.21 2.80
C VAL A 109 57.35 -15.28 3.66
N LYS A 110 57.45 -15.05 4.98
CA LYS A 110 58.06 -16.00 5.93
C LYS A 110 57.12 -17.15 6.33
N ARG A 111 55.83 -17.04 6.03
CA ARG A 111 54.76 -17.97 6.45
C ARG A 111 53.84 -18.34 5.27
N PRO A 112 54.36 -18.97 4.21
CA PRO A 112 53.59 -19.19 2.97
C PRO A 112 52.32 -20.01 3.17
N ASN A 113 52.31 -20.92 4.15
CA ASN A 113 51.18 -21.81 4.46
C ASN A 113 50.22 -21.25 5.53
N ASN A 114 50.53 -20.10 6.14
CA ASN A 114 49.70 -19.49 7.18
C ASN A 114 49.74 -17.97 7.05
N LYS A 115 49.24 -17.48 5.91
CA LYS A 115 49.18 -16.05 5.61
C LYS A 115 48.10 -15.38 6.45
N ILE A 116 48.39 -14.19 6.96
CA ILE A 116 47.44 -13.29 7.60
C ILE A 116 47.01 -12.19 6.64
N THR A 117 45.81 -11.64 6.84
CA THR A 117 45.27 -10.55 6.01
C THR A 117 45.15 -9.27 6.83
N LEU A 118 45.05 -8.13 6.14
CA LEU A 118 44.84 -6.84 6.80
C LEU A 118 43.46 -6.83 7.47
N ALA A 119 42.42 -7.33 6.78
CA ALA A 119 41.09 -7.48 7.35
C ALA A 119 41.09 -8.40 8.58
N GLY A 120 41.75 -9.56 8.52
CA GLY A 120 41.83 -10.48 9.67
C GLY A 120 42.54 -9.86 10.88
N THR A 121 43.60 -9.10 10.63
CA THR A 121 44.34 -8.38 11.68
C THR A 121 43.46 -7.29 12.33
N LEU A 122 42.68 -6.56 11.54
CA LEU A 122 41.74 -5.56 12.05
C LEU A 122 40.55 -6.19 12.78
N SER A 123 40.03 -7.33 12.30
CA SER A 123 38.91 -8.06 12.94
C SER A 123 39.29 -8.56 14.33
N GLU A 124 40.53 -9.00 14.55
CA GLU A 124 41.01 -9.43 15.88
C GLU A 124 41.09 -8.27 16.88
N HIS A 125 41.26 -7.03 16.40
CA HIS A 125 41.35 -5.86 17.27
C HIS A 125 40.00 -5.19 17.52
N TYR A 126 39.24 -4.96 16.45
CA TYR A 126 37.98 -4.20 16.52
C TYR A 126 36.74 -5.09 16.65
N GLY A 127 36.87 -6.40 16.40
CA GLY A 127 35.74 -7.29 16.25
C GLY A 127 35.25 -7.36 14.80
N ASP A 128 34.83 -8.56 14.40
CA ASP A 128 34.48 -8.87 13.01
C ASP A 128 33.23 -8.14 12.51
N VAL A 129 32.20 -8.03 13.37
CA VAL A 129 30.95 -7.30 13.08
C VAL A 129 31.20 -5.80 12.95
N ALA A 130 31.90 -5.20 13.92
CA ALA A 130 32.23 -3.78 13.89
C ALA A 130 33.04 -3.42 12.64
N LEU A 131 34.01 -4.26 12.26
CA LEU A 131 34.80 -4.06 11.05
C LEU A 131 33.95 -4.13 9.79
N ALA A 132 33.05 -5.10 9.68
CA ALA A 132 32.16 -5.22 8.54
C ALA A 132 31.26 -3.98 8.36
N GLU A 133 30.67 -3.50 9.46
CA GLU A 133 29.86 -2.28 9.48
C GLU A 133 30.67 -1.04 9.07
N ALA A 134 31.87 -0.87 9.64
CA ALA A 134 32.75 0.26 9.31
C ALA A 134 33.20 0.24 7.84
N ILE A 135 33.53 -0.94 7.30
CA ILE A 135 33.85 -1.13 5.88
C ILE A 135 32.63 -0.78 5.02
N ALA A 136 31.44 -1.27 5.37
CA ALA A 136 30.22 -1.01 4.61
C ALA A 136 29.84 0.48 4.61
N LYS A 137 29.87 1.15 5.78
CA LYS A 137 29.71 2.61 5.90
C LYS A 137 30.70 3.35 5.02
N THR A 138 31.96 2.96 5.06
CA THR A 138 33.02 3.59 4.26
C THR A 138 32.76 3.44 2.76
N LYS A 139 32.38 2.24 2.30
CA LYS A 139 31.99 1.98 0.90
C LYS A 139 30.78 2.82 0.48
N MET A 140 29.82 3.02 1.38
CA MET A 140 28.58 3.75 1.10
C MET A 140 28.76 5.26 1.09
N PHE A 141 29.50 5.82 2.05
CA PHE A 141 29.44 7.25 2.37
C PHE A 141 30.75 8.01 2.17
N SER A 142 31.89 7.33 2.04
CA SER A 142 33.16 8.03 1.79
C SER A 142 33.10 8.82 0.48
N ARG A 143 33.80 9.95 0.40
CA ARG A 143 34.01 10.69 -0.85
C ARG A 143 35.39 10.42 -1.47
N GLU A 144 36.31 9.83 -0.70
CA GLU A 144 37.68 9.58 -1.12
C GLU A 144 37.79 8.24 -1.86
N THR A 145 38.24 8.28 -3.12
CA THR A 145 38.37 7.09 -3.97
C THR A 145 39.35 6.06 -3.41
N SER A 146 40.50 6.50 -2.90
CA SER A 146 41.51 5.63 -2.29
C SER A 146 40.96 4.88 -1.06
N VAL A 147 40.21 5.58 -0.21
CA VAL A 147 39.56 4.98 0.97
C VAL A 147 38.49 3.97 0.56
N LYS A 148 37.71 4.25 -0.49
CA LYS A 148 36.75 3.28 -1.05
C LYS A 148 37.43 2.02 -1.59
N GLN A 149 38.53 2.18 -2.33
CA GLN A 149 39.30 1.05 -2.87
C GLN A 149 39.88 0.18 -1.74
N LEU A 150 40.39 0.82 -0.69
CA LEU A 150 40.85 0.11 0.50
C LEU A 150 39.71 -0.66 1.16
N ALA A 151 38.55 -0.03 1.37
CA ALA A 151 37.38 -0.69 1.94
C ALA A 151 36.87 -1.86 1.07
N GLN A 152 36.95 -1.74 -0.27
CA GLN A 152 36.66 -2.84 -1.19
C GLN A 152 37.63 -4.02 -0.99
N LYS A 153 38.95 -3.74 -0.93
CA LYS A 153 39.98 -4.75 -0.66
C LYS A 153 39.73 -5.45 0.68
N LEU A 154 39.49 -4.68 1.74
CA LEU A 154 39.19 -5.22 3.06
C LEU A 154 37.92 -6.08 3.06
N SER A 155 36.86 -5.65 2.37
CA SER A 155 35.63 -6.46 2.26
C SER A 155 35.88 -7.79 1.54
N ALA A 156 36.71 -7.81 0.50
CA ALA A 156 37.04 -9.04 -0.22
C ALA A 156 37.86 -10.02 0.65
N GLU A 157 38.84 -9.51 1.40
CA GLU A 157 39.61 -10.29 2.38
C GLU A 157 38.70 -10.86 3.48
N GLN A 158 37.77 -10.05 4.01
CA GLN A 158 36.83 -10.46 5.04
C GLN A 158 35.86 -11.55 4.53
N PHE A 159 35.26 -11.35 3.35
CA PHE A 159 34.34 -12.34 2.77
C PHE A 159 35.04 -13.66 2.42
N SER A 160 36.29 -13.60 1.92
CA SER A 160 37.08 -14.82 1.67
C SER A 160 37.37 -15.58 2.98
N SER A 161 37.69 -14.86 4.05
CA SER A 161 37.88 -15.45 5.38
C SER A 161 36.60 -16.11 5.89
N TRP A 162 35.47 -15.41 5.84
CA TRP A 162 34.17 -15.97 6.24
C TRP A 162 33.79 -17.21 5.45
N PHE A 163 33.97 -17.16 4.14
CA PHE A 163 33.64 -18.26 3.25
C PHE A 163 34.51 -19.50 3.50
N THR A 164 35.82 -19.33 3.66
CA THR A 164 36.75 -20.44 3.96
C THR A 164 36.53 -21.04 5.34
N GLN A 165 36.01 -20.26 6.29
CA GLN A 165 35.56 -20.74 7.60
C GLN A 165 34.20 -21.45 7.54
N GLY A 166 33.56 -21.53 6.37
CA GLY A 166 32.27 -22.17 6.18
C GLY A 166 31.07 -21.34 6.63
N LYS A 167 31.23 -20.04 6.91
CA LYS A 167 30.12 -19.17 7.35
C LYS A 167 29.06 -19.07 6.26
N THR A 168 27.83 -19.41 6.60
CA THR A 168 26.68 -19.33 5.72
C THR A 168 26.15 -17.89 5.64
N VAL A 169 25.42 -17.59 4.57
CA VAL A 169 24.74 -16.29 4.45
C VAL A 169 23.74 -16.07 5.59
N ASP A 170 23.03 -17.13 6.01
CA ASP A 170 22.10 -17.07 7.13
C ASP A 170 22.79 -16.71 8.46
N GLU A 171 23.98 -17.25 8.71
CA GLU A 171 24.79 -16.88 9.87
C GLU A 171 25.25 -15.42 9.82
N ILE A 172 25.76 -14.94 8.67
CA ILE A 172 26.15 -13.53 8.52
C ILE A 172 24.93 -12.61 8.68
N PHE A 173 23.79 -12.96 8.11
CA PHE A 173 22.54 -12.22 8.26
C PHE A 173 22.13 -12.06 9.72
N ASN A 174 22.20 -13.14 10.51
CA ASN A 174 21.89 -13.10 11.94
C ASN A 174 22.94 -12.31 12.74
N LEU A 175 24.22 -12.40 12.37
CA LEU A 175 25.31 -11.68 13.04
C LEU A 175 25.22 -10.17 12.86
N MET A 176 24.82 -9.71 11.67
CA MET A 176 24.69 -8.28 11.39
C MET A 176 23.53 -7.61 12.14
N LYS A 177 22.71 -8.36 12.91
CA LYS A 177 21.59 -7.81 13.69
C LYS A 177 20.73 -6.83 12.88
N TRP A 178 20.38 -7.25 11.66
CA TRP A 178 19.62 -6.44 10.73
C TRP A 178 18.37 -5.87 11.42
N SER A 179 18.16 -4.55 11.32
CA SER A 179 17.03 -3.83 11.95
C SER A 179 15.68 -4.52 11.71
N ASP A 180 14.85 -4.57 12.77
CA ASP A 180 13.44 -4.99 12.68
C ASP A 180 12.55 -3.89 12.10
N ASP A 181 12.99 -2.62 12.18
CA ASP A 181 12.31 -1.53 11.49
C ASP A 181 12.62 -1.63 9.99
N GLY A 182 11.61 -2.03 9.23
CA GLY A 182 11.74 -2.32 7.81
C GLY A 182 12.21 -1.15 6.93
N TYR A 183 12.10 0.11 7.38
CA TYR A 183 12.65 1.24 6.63
C TYR A 183 14.14 1.42 6.89
N THR A 184 14.55 1.51 8.16
CA THR A 184 15.95 1.60 8.58
C THR A 184 16.76 0.38 8.14
N ALA A 185 16.13 -0.79 8.07
CA ALA A 185 16.71 -1.99 7.49
C ALA A 185 17.36 -1.75 6.12
N PHE A 186 16.76 -0.93 5.26
CA PHE A 186 17.29 -0.65 3.91
C PHE A 186 18.26 0.53 3.86
N THR A 187 18.36 1.37 4.91
CA THR A 187 19.40 2.42 5.02
C THR A 187 20.70 1.91 5.64
N SER A 188 20.60 0.82 6.39
CA SER A 188 21.62 0.27 7.27
C SER A 188 22.88 -0.22 6.51
N PRO A 189 24.09 -0.05 7.06
CA PRO A 189 25.32 -0.70 6.57
C PRO A 189 25.20 -2.23 6.52
N GLU A 190 24.42 -2.80 7.42
CA GLU A 190 24.14 -4.23 7.59
C GLU A 190 23.51 -4.80 6.32
N TYR A 191 22.58 -4.08 5.69
CA TYR A 191 22.05 -4.42 4.36
C TYR A 191 23.19 -4.66 3.38
N LYS A 192 24.18 -3.76 3.36
CA LYS A 192 25.25 -3.80 2.37
C LYS A 192 26.22 -4.95 2.63
N VAL A 193 26.53 -5.23 3.90
CA VAL A 193 27.36 -6.39 4.26
C VAL A 193 26.71 -7.68 3.78
N VAL A 194 25.43 -7.88 4.10
CA VAL A 194 24.74 -9.12 3.73
C VAL A 194 24.52 -9.23 2.22
N ASP A 195 24.10 -8.15 1.53
CA ASP A 195 23.88 -8.17 0.08
C ASP A 195 25.17 -8.48 -0.69
N ASP A 196 26.29 -7.88 -0.27
CA ASP A 196 27.60 -8.15 -0.87
C ASP A 196 28.09 -9.57 -0.54
N TYR A 197 27.95 -10.03 0.70
CA TYR A 197 28.37 -11.39 1.08
C TYR A 197 27.52 -12.48 0.43
N LEU A 198 26.21 -12.26 0.32
CA LEU A 198 25.31 -13.14 -0.44
C LEU A 198 25.79 -13.27 -1.89
N THR A 199 26.11 -12.15 -2.53
CA THR A 199 26.65 -12.13 -3.90
C THR A 199 27.97 -12.90 -4.00
N TYR A 200 28.89 -12.67 -3.06
CA TYR A 200 30.17 -13.38 -2.99
C TYR A 200 29.98 -14.90 -2.83
N SER A 201 29.16 -15.31 -1.86
CA SER A 201 28.92 -16.72 -1.55
C SER A 201 28.24 -17.46 -2.69
N ASN A 202 27.24 -16.84 -3.33
CA ASN A 202 26.55 -17.44 -4.47
C ASN A 202 27.50 -17.66 -5.65
N ASN A 203 28.36 -16.69 -5.96
CA ASN A 203 29.35 -16.82 -7.03
C ASN A 203 30.37 -17.92 -6.73
N ALA A 204 30.74 -18.11 -5.46
CA ALA A 204 31.72 -19.10 -5.06
C ALA A 204 31.16 -20.54 -5.00
N LYS A 205 29.86 -20.74 -4.73
CA LYS A 205 29.21 -22.06 -4.64
C LYS A 205 28.26 -22.40 -5.79
N SER A 206 28.03 -21.47 -6.73
CA SER A 206 26.97 -21.57 -7.73
C SER A 206 25.57 -21.80 -7.09
N GLU A 207 25.32 -21.20 -5.94
CA GLU A 207 24.03 -21.22 -5.24
C GLU A 207 23.11 -20.08 -5.72
N GLN A 208 21.79 -20.25 -5.56
CA GLN A 208 20.78 -19.22 -5.90
C GLN A 208 20.04 -18.69 -4.66
N LYS A 209 20.75 -18.47 -3.54
CA LYS A 209 20.13 -17.79 -2.40
C LYS A 209 19.81 -16.34 -2.79
N THR A 210 18.68 -15.83 -2.34
CA THR A 210 18.25 -14.45 -2.64
C THR A 210 18.03 -13.66 -1.37
N LEU A 211 18.16 -12.33 -1.47
CA LEU A 211 17.83 -11.44 -0.37
C LEU A 211 16.35 -11.56 0.00
N LEU A 212 15.48 -11.77 -1.00
CA LEU A 212 14.07 -12.10 -0.80
C LEU A 212 13.87 -13.21 0.25
N ASN A 213 14.55 -14.36 0.13
CA ASN A 213 14.34 -15.49 1.05
C ASN A 213 14.65 -15.13 2.51
N LEU A 214 15.74 -14.38 2.72
CA LEU A 214 16.14 -13.92 4.06
C LEU A 214 15.13 -12.94 4.65
N LEU A 215 14.69 -11.96 3.86
CA LEU A 215 13.79 -10.91 4.31
C LEU A 215 12.36 -11.43 4.51
N THR A 216 11.88 -12.34 3.66
CA THR A 216 10.58 -13.00 3.83
C THR A 216 10.53 -13.76 5.15
N LYS A 217 11.62 -14.49 5.50
CA LYS A 217 11.72 -15.19 6.78
C LYS A 217 11.76 -14.22 7.96
N LYS A 218 12.53 -13.13 7.86
CA LYS A 218 12.68 -12.14 8.95
C LYS A 218 11.38 -11.40 9.25
N TYR A 219 10.68 -10.92 8.23
CA TYR A 219 9.51 -10.06 8.42
C TYR A 219 8.18 -10.82 8.51
N GLY A 220 8.22 -12.15 8.60
CA GLY A 220 7.03 -12.97 8.87
C GLY A 220 6.18 -13.29 7.64
N GLY A 221 6.70 -13.09 6.43
CA GLY A 221 6.01 -13.43 5.19
C GLY A 221 6.18 -12.40 4.08
N GLU A 222 5.63 -12.74 2.91
CA GLU A 222 5.71 -11.88 1.73
C GLU A 222 4.74 -10.70 1.80
N SER A 223 3.58 -10.85 2.46
CA SER A 223 2.62 -9.75 2.63
C SER A 223 3.24 -8.59 3.43
N GLU A 224 3.87 -8.93 4.56
CA GLU A 224 4.56 -8.00 5.46
C GLU A 224 5.77 -7.36 4.76
N LEU A 225 6.55 -8.17 4.04
CA LEU A 225 7.67 -7.68 3.25
C LEU A 225 7.21 -6.69 2.17
N VAL A 226 6.15 -6.99 1.43
CA VAL A 226 5.62 -6.09 0.38
C VAL A 226 5.20 -4.75 0.97
N SER A 227 4.59 -4.73 2.16
CA SER A 227 4.25 -3.48 2.86
C SER A 227 5.47 -2.65 3.23
N ILE A 228 6.55 -3.30 3.66
CA ILE A 228 7.84 -2.63 3.93
C ILE A 228 8.42 -2.07 2.63
N LEU A 229 8.48 -2.87 1.57
CA LEU A 229 9.00 -2.46 0.27
C LEU A 229 8.20 -1.29 -0.32
N ALA A 230 6.87 -1.27 -0.15
CA ALA A 230 6.00 -0.19 -0.59
C ALA A 230 6.40 1.17 0.03
N LYS A 231 6.76 1.17 1.32
CA LYS A 231 7.24 2.37 2.03
C LYS A 231 8.63 2.79 1.55
N VAL A 232 9.59 1.86 1.51
CA VAL A 232 10.99 2.15 1.12
C VAL A 232 11.09 2.63 -0.33
N LYS A 233 10.24 2.16 -1.23
CA LYS A 233 10.21 2.58 -2.65
C LYS A 233 9.88 4.07 -2.86
N GLN A 234 9.27 4.74 -1.88
CA GLN A 234 8.97 6.17 -1.95
C GLN A 234 10.22 7.02 -1.72
N ASP A 235 11.26 6.44 -1.13
CA ASP A 235 12.54 7.09 -0.93
C ASP A 235 13.36 7.12 -2.23
N GLN A 236 13.81 8.31 -2.62
CA GLN A 236 14.56 8.52 -3.86
C GLN A 236 15.92 7.81 -3.87
N LEU A 237 16.57 7.68 -2.71
CA LEU A 237 17.90 7.10 -2.58
C LEU A 237 17.84 5.59 -2.36
N LEU A 238 16.83 5.11 -1.62
CA LEU A 238 16.73 3.70 -1.22
C LEU A 238 15.83 2.88 -2.14
N GLY A 239 14.99 3.54 -2.94
CA GLY A 239 13.99 2.87 -3.75
C GLY A 239 14.57 1.81 -4.69
N GLY A 240 15.82 1.97 -5.15
CA GLY A 240 16.53 0.96 -5.94
C GLY A 240 16.73 -0.37 -5.21
N ARG A 241 17.05 -0.35 -3.91
CA ARG A 241 17.23 -1.55 -3.08
C ARG A 241 15.92 -2.31 -2.90
N ALA A 242 14.84 -1.58 -2.61
CA ALA A 242 13.52 -2.20 -2.49
C ALA A 242 13.00 -2.75 -3.84
N ARG A 243 13.27 -2.07 -4.96
CA ARG A 243 12.94 -2.57 -6.30
C ARG A 243 13.69 -3.86 -6.66
N LYS A 244 14.95 -4.01 -6.21
CA LYS A 244 15.71 -5.27 -6.38
C LYS A 244 14.99 -6.45 -5.72
N VAL A 245 14.53 -6.27 -4.48
CA VAL A 245 13.79 -7.33 -3.75
C VAL A 245 12.40 -7.56 -4.36
N GLU A 246 11.69 -6.50 -4.77
CA GLU A 246 10.41 -6.62 -5.49
C GLU A 246 10.56 -7.39 -6.81
N SER A 247 11.65 -7.19 -7.56
CA SER A 247 11.91 -7.96 -8.79
C SER A 247 12.10 -9.45 -8.49
N GLN A 248 12.87 -9.79 -7.45
CA GLN A 248 13.05 -11.18 -7.02
C GLN A 248 11.72 -11.82 -6.62
N LEU A 249 10.82 -11.05 -6.00
CA LEU A 249 9.48 -11.50 -5.64
C LEU A 249 8.66 -11.84 -6.89
N PHE A 250 8.68 -10.97 -7.90
CA PHE A 250 8.00 -11.23 -9.17
C PHE A 250 8.59 -12.42 -9.91
N ASP A 251 9.91 -12.57 -9.94
CA ASP A 251 10.57 -13.71 -10.58
C ASP A 251 10.20 -15.03 -9.87
N LYS A 252 10.15 -15.02 -8.53
CA LYS A 252 9.68 -16.15 -7.74
C LYS A 252 8.23 -16.52 -8.09
N TRP A 253 7.31 -15.56 -8.10
CA TRP A 253 5.90 -15.80 -8.42
C TRP A 253 5.71 -16.27 -9.87
N SER A 254 6.45 -15.70 -10.82
CA SER A 254 6.43 -16.12 -12.23
C SER A 254 6.98 -17.53 -12.43
N LEU A 255 8.11 -17.88 -11.79
CA LEU A 255 8.69 -19.23 -11.86
C LEU A 255 7.77 -20.29 -11.24
N ALA A 256 7.07 -19.92 -10.17
CA ALA A 256 6.05 -20.76 -9.55
C ALA A 256 4.71 -20.79 -10.30
N LYS A 257 4.59 -20.04 -11.42
CA LYS A 257 3.37 -19.89 -12.23
C LYS A 257 2.13 -19.51 -11.40
N MET A 258 2.33 -18.69 -10.37
CA MET A 258 1.26 -18.30 -9.47
C MET A 258 0.18 -17.54 -10.24
N GLN A 259 -1.08 -17.89 -9.98
CA GLN A 259 -2.18 -17.14 -10.57
C GLN A 259 -2.44 -15.87 -9.74
N PRO A 260 -3.04 -14.83 -10.33
CA PRO A 260 -3.37 -13.61 -9.60
C PRO A 260 -4.13 -13.88 -8.29
N GLU A 261 -5.05 -14.85 -8.28
CA GLU A 261 -5.84 -15.22 -7.09
C GLU A 261 -4.96 -15.80 -5.97
N ASP A 262 -3.91 -16.55 -6.30
CA ASP A 262 -2.97 -17.10 -5.32
C ASP A 262 -2.13 -15.99 -4.69
N VAL A 263 -1.68 -15.03 -5.51
CA VAL A 263 -0.95 -13.85 -5.03
C VAL A 263 -1.86 -12.96 -4.18
N MET A 264 -3.14 -12.80 -4.52
CA MET A 264 -4.09 -12.06 -3.68
C MET A 264 -4.24 -12.69 -2.29
N LYS A 265 -4.33 -14.03 -2.20
CA LYS A 265 -4.39 -14.76 -0.93
C LYS A 265 -3.09 -14.60 -0.14
N LEU A 266 -1.95 -14.73 -0.83
CA LEU A 266 -0.61 -14.57 -0.24
C LEU A 266 -0.41 -13.17 0.35
N LEU A 267 -0.88 -12.14 -0.35
CA LEU A 267 -0.83 -10.75 0.10
C LEU A 267 -1.91 -10.39 1.12
N LYS A 268 -2.80 -11.34 1.46
CA LYS A 268 -3.87 -11.19 2.45
C LYS A 268 -4.83 -10.04 2.12
N PHE A 269 -5.19 -9.89 0.83
CA PHE A 269 -6.18 -8.88 0.46
C PHE A 269 -7.58 -9.26 0.97
N ASP A 270 -8.31 -8.23 1.43
CA ASP A 270 -9.69 -8.35 1.89
C ASP A 270 -10.62 -8.78 0.74
N ASP A 271 -11.76 -9.37 1.11
CA ASP A 271 -12.83 -9.72 0.17
C ASP A 271 -13.73 -8.53 -0.17
N ASP A 272 -13.49 -7.38 0.46
CA ASP A 272 -13.98 -6.07 0.08
C ASP A 272 -13.03 -5.36 -0.91
N VAL A 273 -13.54 -5.05 -2.11
CA VAL A 273 -12.79 -4.37 -3.17
C VAL A 273 -12.39 -2.94 -2.77
N ASP A 274 -13.20 -2.22 -1.99
CA ASP A 274 -12.87 -0.85 -1.55
C ASP A 274 -11.64 -0.87 -0.64
N LYS A 275 -11.56 -1.85 0.27
CA LYS A 275 -10.38 -2.04 1.14
C LYS A 275 -9.16 -2.50 0.36
N LEU A 276 -9.33 -3.35 -0.66
CA LEU A 276 -8.24 -3.74 -1.55
C LEU A 276 -7.67 -2.53 -2.29
N LEU A 277 -8.52 -1.66 -2.85
CA LEU A 277 -8.07 -0.47 -3.59
C LEU A 277 -7.31 0.52 -2.69
N GLY A 278 -7.65 0.56 -1.40
CA GLY A 278 -6.93 1.34 -0.38
C GLY A 278 -5.66 0.68 0.17
N ASN A 279 -5.39 -0.58 -0.17
CA ASN A 279 -4.28 -1.33 0.41
C ASN A 279 -2.92 -0.90 -0.22
N PRO A 280 -1.89 -0.59 0.58
CA PRO A 280 -0.58 -0.17 0.04
C PRO A 280 0.11 -1.24 -0.82
N ASN A 281 -0.20 -2.52 -0.60
CA ASN A 281 0.35 -3.65 -1.36
C ASN A 281 -0.32 -3.79 -2.73
N PHE A 282 -1.47 -3.15 -2.97
CA PHE A 282 -2.22 -3.27 -4.22
C PHE A 282 -1.38 -2.83 -5.43
N ARG A 283 -0.54 -1.80 -5.27
CA ARG A 283 0.36 -1.35 -6.34
C ARG A 283 1.37 -2.43 -6.77
N THR A 284 1.87 -3.22 -5.83
CA THR A 284 2.78 -4.33 -6.14
C THR A 284 2.03 -5.46 -6.83
N PHE A 285 0.80 -5.76 -6.41
CA PHE A 285 -0.07 -6.70 -7.09
C PHE A 285 -0.40 -6.28 -8.53
N THR A 286 -0.77 -5.01 -8.75
CA THR A 286 -1.02 -4.46 -10.09
C THR A 286 0.16 -4.69 -11.02
N LYS A 287 1.39 -4.36 -10.58
CA LYS A 287 2.60 -4.58 -11.39
C LYS A 287 2.80 -6.05 -11.74
N TYR A 288 2.52 -6.95 -10.80
CA TYR A 288 2.64 -8.38 -11.06
C TYR A 288 1.65 -8.84 -12.13
N VAL A 289 0.39 -8.42 -12.04
CA VAL A 289 -0.62 -8.72 -13.06
C VAL A 289 -0.23 -8.13 -14.42
N THR A 290 0.32 -6.91 -14.47
CA THR A 290 0.86 -6.33 -15.71
C THR A 290 1.97 -7.18 -16.31
N LYS A 291 2.92 -7.68 -15.50
CA LYS A 291 3.99 -8.58 -15.98
C LYS A 291 3.45 -9.93 -16.49
N LEU A 292 2.39 -10.46 -15.87
CA LEU A 292 1.70 -11.64 -16.39
C LEU A 292 1.05 -11.34 -17.74
N ASN A 293 0.39 -10.19 -17.86
CA ASN A 293 -0.30 -9.78 -19.08
C ASN A 293 0.63 -9.70 -20.31
N GLU A 294 1.90 -9.36 -20.12
CA GLU A 294 2.93 -9.35 -21.18
C GLU A 294 3.10 -10.74 -21.86
N ASN A 295 2.82 -11.82 -21.14
CA ASN A 295 2.93 -13.20 -21.64
C ASN A 295 1.57 -13.89 -21.81
N ASP A 296 0.51 -13.33 -21.25
CA ASP A 296 -0.87 -13.80 -21.31
C ASP A 296 -1.84 -12.61 -21.41
N PRO A 297 -2.14 -12.13 -22.63
CA PRO A 297 -2.95 -10.92 -22.85
C PRO A 297 -4.35 -10.97 -22.24
N ASP A 298 -4.88 -12.15 -21.93
CA ASP A 298 -6.21 -12.31 -21.33
C ASP A 298 -6.22 -12.03 -19.81
N THR A 299 -5.05 -12.10 -19.16
CA THR A 299 -4.90 -11.80 -17.72
C THR A 299 -4.81 -10.30 -17.47
N THR A 300 -5.95 -9.61 -17.54
CA THR A 300 -6.05 -8.17 -17.24
C THR A 300 -6.36 -7.92 -15.76
N LEU A 301 -5.90 -6.78 -15.21
CA LEU A 301 -6.21 -6.41 -13.82
C LEU A 301 -7.72 -6.27 -13.60
N LEU A 302 -8.43 -5.62 -14.53
CA LEU A 302 -9.88 -5.51 -14.45
C LEU A 302 -10.55 -6.90 -14.43
N GLY A 303 -10.16 -7.79 -15.34
CA GLY A 303 -10.74 -9.15 -15.41
C GLY A 303 -10.49 -9.97 -14.14
N VAL A 304 -9.30 -9.86 -13.55
CA VAL A 304 -8.99 -10.49 -12.26
C VAL A 304 -9.89 -9.94 -11.15
N LEU A 305 -10.06 -8.62 -11.07
CA LEU A 305 -10.89 -7.99 -10.05
C LEU A 305 -12.37 -8.35 -10.24
N THR A 306 -12.90 -8.31 -11.45
CA THR A 306 -14.33 -8.59 -11.68
C THR A 306 -14.66 -10.07 -11.52
N LYS A 307 -13.72 -10.97 -11.83
CA LYS A 307 -13.85 -12.40 -11.53
C LYS A 307 -13.93 -12.68 -10.02
N LYS A 308 -13.13 -12.00 -9.19
CA LYS A 308 -13.14 -12.20 -7.73
C LYS A 308 -14.30 -11.48 -7.05
N TYR A 309 -14.47 -10.18 -7.31
CA TYR A 309 -15.37 -9.31 -6.54
C TYR A 309 -16.74 -9.12 -7.18
N GLY A 310 -16.89 -9.48 -8.46
CA GLY A 310 -18.08 -9.24 -9.26
C GLY A 310 -18.06 -7.86 -9.93
N GLU A 311 -18.50 -7.84 -11.18
CA GLU A 311 -18.53 -6.65 -12.06
C GLU A 311 -19.18 -5.42 -11.42
N VAL A 312 -20.35 -5.58 -10.80
CA VAL A 312 -21.10 -4.47 -10.18
C VAL A 312 -20.39 -3.94 -8.93
N ASN A 313 -19.75 -4.80 -8.15
CA ASN A 313 -19.02 -4.36 -6.95
C ASN A 313 -17.75 -3.60 -7.33
N VAL A 314 -17.00 -4.11 -8.31
CA VAL A 314 -15.83 -3.41 -8.86
C VAL A 314 -16.27 -2.06 -9.43
N ALA A 315 -17.35 -2.00 -10.20
CA ALA A 315 -17.84 -0.74 -10.76
C ALA A 315 -18.13 0.32 -9.68
N LYS A 316 -18.87 -0.06 -8.62
CA LYS A 316 -19.15 0.84 -7.49
C LYS A 316 -17.88 1.34 -6.80
N ALA A 317 -16.87 0.49 -6.66
CA ALA A 317 -15.61 0.85 -6.00
C ALA A 317 -14.71 1.76 -6.86
N LEU A 318 -14.90 1.72 -8.18
CA LEU A 318 -14.17 2.55 -9.15
C LEU A 318 -14.82 3.91 -9.43
N VAL A 319 -16.08 4.13 -9.02
CA VAL A 319 -16.74 5.45 -9.11
C VAL A 319 -15.86 6.51 -8.45
N LYS A 320 -15.81 7.70 -9.07
CA LYS A 320 -15.06 8.87 -8.60
C LYS A 320 -15.57 9.35 -7.23
N GLY A 321 -15.14 8.71 -6.16
CA GLY A 321 -15.59 9.01 -4.80
C GLY A 321 -14.51 9.44 -3.81
N GLU A 322 -13.23 9.13 -4.05
CA GLU A 322 -12.18 9.43 -3.05
C GLU A 322 -10.87 9.87 -3.72
N THR A 323 -10.51 11.12 -3.47
CA THR A 323 -9.36 11.88 -4.01
C THR A 323 -7.97 11.30 -3.72
N HIS A 324 -7.87 10.16 -3.04
CA HIS A 324 -6.60 9.45 -2.82
C HIS A 324 -6.41 8.22 -3.75
N ARG A 325 -7.44 7.83 -4.53
CA ARG A 325 -7.45 6.64 -5.42
C ARG A 325 -7.03 6.93 -6.88
N LEU A 326 -6.55 8.15 -7.16
CA LEU A 326 -6.85 8.88 -8.41
C LEU A 326 -6.21 8.43 -9.73
N GLN A 327 -5.21 7.55 -9.77
CA GLN A 327 -4.66 7.11 -11.07
C GLN A 327 -5.15 5.72 -11.48
N PHE A 328 -5.00 4.70 -10.63
CA PHE A 328 -5.40 3.34 -10.97
C PHE A 328 -6.91 3.18 -11.14
N ALA A 329 -7.71 3.85 -10.29
CA ALA A 329 -9.16 3.75 -10.37
C ALA A 329 -9.70 4.33 -11.69
N ASN A 330 -9.16 5.46 -12.17
CA ASN A 330 -9.61 6.10 -13.41
C ASN A 330 -9.28 5.25 -14.65
N THR A 331 -8.09 4.63 -14.69
CA THR A 331 -7.72 3.72 -15.78
C THR A 331 -8.63 2.49 -15.81
N LEU A 332 -8.80 1.82 -14.67
CA LEU A 332 -9.69 0.66 -14.56
C LEU A 332 -11.15 1.01 -14.86
N GLN A 333 -11.62 2.19 -14.43
CA GLN A 333 -12.96 2.65 -14.78
C GLN A 333 -13.09 2.85 -16.29
N THR A 334 -12.09 3.45 -16.94
CA THR A 334 -12.10 3.64 -18.40
C THR A 334 -12.12 2.31 -19.15
N GLU A 335 -11.30 1.33 -18.72
CA GLU A 335 -11.31 -0.03 -19.27
C GLU A 335 -12.67 -0.70 -19.09
N GLN A 336 -13.28 -0.57 -17.90
CA GLN A 336 -14.59 -1.12 -17.60
C GLN A 336 -15.67 -0.51 -18.49
N MET A 337 -15.73 0.82 -18.60
CA MET A 337 -16.73 1.51 -19.43
C MET A 337 -16.56 1.16 -20.91
N THR A 338 -15.31 1.07 -21.40
CA THR A 338 -15.02 0.64 -22.78
C THR A 338 -15.54 -0.79 -23.02
N SER A 339 -15.27 -1.70 -22.08
CA SER A 339 -15.75 -3.08 -22.14
C SER A 339 -17.28 -3.15 -22.16
N TRP A 340 -17.96 -2.38 -21.31
CA TRP A 340 -19.42 -2.35 -21.27
C TRP A 340 -20.04 -1.77 -22.53
N VAL A 341 -19.49 -0.69 -23.08
CA VAL A 341 -19.96 -0.13 -24.36
C VAL A 341 -19.87 -1.19 -25.46
N LYS A 342 -18.71 -1.83 -25.62
CA LYS A 342 -18.51 -2.89 -26.62
C LYS A 342 -19.43 -4.10 -26.39
N LYS A 343 -19.60 -4.51 -25.13
CA LYS A 343 -20.47 -5.63 -24.74
C LYS A 343 -21.92 -5.36 -25.17
N PHE A 344 -22.43 -4.17 -24.87
CA PHE A 344 -23.81 -3.82 -25.15
C PHE A 344 -24.05 -3.32 -26.57
N GLU A 345 -23.02 -2.91 -27.31
CA GLU A 345 -23.12 -2.47 -28.72
C GLU A 345 -23.88 -3.49 -29.58
N SER A 346 -23.62 -4.78 -29.36
CA SER A 346 -24.30 -5.89 -30.04
C SER A 346 -25.79 -6.06 -29.71
N ALA A 347 -26.32 -5.35 -28.70
CA ALA A 347 -27.70 -5.45 -28.26
C ALA A 347 -28.70 -4.76 -29.23
N GLY A 348 -28.23 -3.98 -30.20
CA GLY A 348 -29.07 -3.32 -31.19
C GLY A 348 -29.16 -1.81 -31.00
N THR A 349 -30.37 -1.30 -30.80
CA THR A 349 -30.62 0.15 -30.72
C THR A 349 -29.95 0.77 -29.49
N THR A 350 -29.76 2.09 -29.48
CA THR A 350 -29.29 2.82 -28.29
C THR A 350 -30.10 2.48 -27.05
N ASP A 351 -31.43 2.36 -27.17
CA ASP A 351 -32.28 2.02 -26.04
C ASP A 351 -32.05 0.55 -25.59
N ASP A 352 -31.73 -0.37 -26.50
CA ASP A 352 -31.35 -1.74 -26.12
C ASP A 352 -30.02 -1.79 -25.36
N GLN A 353 -29.05 -0.96 -25.78
CA GLN A 353 -27.77 -0.80 -25.10
C GLN A 353 -27.95 -0.28 -23.67
N LEU A 354 -28.75 0.79 -23.51
CA LEU A 354 -29.07 1.38 -22.20
C LEU A 354 -29.84 0.41 -21.31
N ARG A 355 -30.78 -0.35 -21.87
CA ARG A 355 -31.49 -1.40 -21.14
C ARG A 355 -30.55 -2.52 -20.70
N GLY A 356 -29.56 -2.87 -21.52
CA GLY A 356 -28.52 -3.84 -21.22
C GLY A 356 -27.71 -3.45 -19.98
N VAL A 357 -27.12 -2.25 -19.97
CA VAL A 357 -26.33 -1.78 -18.82
C VAL A 357 -27.19 -1.60 -17.56
N PHE A 358 -28.41 -1.09 -17.69
CA PHE A 358 -29.32 -0.93 -16.56
C PHE A 358 -29.66 -2.27 -15.90
N LYS A 359 -29.97 -3.29 -16.72
CA LYS A 359 -30.23 -4.66 -16.23
C LYS A 359 -28.98 -5.26 -15.61
N PHE A 360 -27.82 -5.04 -16.22
CA PHE A 360 -26.54 -5.56 -15.73
C PHE A 360 -26.16 -5.02 -14.35
N LEU A 361 -26.41 -3.74 -14.10
CA LEU A 361 -26.25 -3.14 -12.77
C LEU A 361 -27.27 -3.65 -11.75
N ASN A 362 -28.36 -4.28 -12.21
CA ASN A 362 -29.48 -4.73 -11.38
C ASN A 362 -30.00 -3.62 -10.46
N ILE A 363 -30.31 -2.45 -11.04
CA ILE A 363 -30.80 -1.28 -10.29
C ILE A 363 -32.18 -1.57 -9.68
N LYS A 364 -33.06 -2.26 -10.41
CA LYS A 364 -34.39 -2.69 -9.93
C LYS A 364 -34.31 -3.58 -8.67
N GLY A 365 -33.24 -4.35 -8.51
CA GLY A 365 -33.02 -5.19 -7.33
C GLY A 365 -32.92 -4.42 -6.01
N ASP A 366 -32.63 -3.11 -6.05
CA ASP A 366 -32.53 -2.28 -4.83
C ASP A 366 -33.91 -1.80 -4.31
N GLY A 367 -35.00 -2.09 -5.04
CA GLY A 367 -36.34 -1.62 -4.70
C GLY A 367 -36.36 -0.09 -4.54
N SER A 368 -37.09 0.43 -3.55
CA SER A 368 -37.14 1.88 -3.29
C SER A 368 -35.79 2.50 -2.91
N LYS A 369 -34.82 1.70 -2.43
CA LYS A 369 -33.49 2.21 -2.03
C LYS A 369 -32.59 2.53 -3.23
N PHE A 370 -33.02 2.25 -4.46
CA PHE A 370 -32.24 2.55 -5.66
C PHE A 370 -31.79 4.02 -5.73
N VAL A 371 -32.60 4.96 -5.20
CA VAL A 371 -32.32 6.42 -5.19
C VAL A 371 -31.08 6.82 -4.39
N ILE A 372 -30.59 5.95 -3.49
CA ILE A 372 -29.35 6.15 -2.73
C ILE A 372 -28.26 5.14 -3.12
N SER A 373 -28.47 4.38 -4.19
CA SER A 373 -27.54 3.32 -4.61
C SER A 373 -26.38 3.91 -5.39
N ARG A 374 -25.14 3.50 -5.05
CA ARG A 374 -23.95 3.83 -5.84
C ARG A 374 -24.01 3.28 -7.28
N LYS A 375 -24.96 2.39 -7.59
CA LYS A 375 -25.23 1.96 -8.97
C LYS A 375 -25.73 3.11 -9.85
N LEU A 376 -26.38 4.12 -9.26
CA LEU A 376 -26.77 5.33 -9.99
C LEU A 376 -25.55 6.15 -10.37
N ASP A 377 -24.58 6.30 -9.46
CA ASP A 377 -23.32 6.98 -9.76
C ASP A 377 -22.56 6.26 -10.89
N VAL A 378 -22.50 4.93 -10.85
CA VAL A 378 -21.92 4.12 -11.93
C VAL A 378 -22.64 4.36 -13.26
N LEU A 379 -23.98 4.41 -13.24
CA LEU A 379 -24.77 4.65 -14.45
C LEU A 379 -24.57 6.07 -14.98
N GLU A 380 -24.48 7.08 -14.11
CA GLU A 380 -24.22 8.47 -14.49
C GLU A 380 -22.83 8.61 -15.14
N ASP A 381 -21.79 8.02 -14.53
CA ASP A 381 -20.43 7.95 -15.11
C ASP A 381 -20.41 7.20 -16.45
N TYR A 382 -21.13 6.08 -16.55
CA TYR A 382 -21.30 5.35 -17.81
C TYR A 382 -21.96 6.23 -18.88
N MET A 383 -23.01 6.98 -18.54
CA MET A 383 -23.69 7.85 -19.49
C MET A 383 -22.80 9.02 -19.95
N GLU A 384 -21.97 9.57 -19.06
CA GLU A 384 -20.96 10.54 -19.46
C GLU A 384 -20.01 9.93 -20.49
N PHE A 385 -19.49 8.72 -20.22
CA PHE A 385 -18.58 8.01 -21.10
C PHE A 385 -19.23 7.64 -22.45
N PHE A 386 -20.43 7.06 -22.41
CA PHE A 386 -21.21 6.60 -23.56
C PHE A 386 -21.55 7.73 -24.55
N ASN A 387 -21.67 8.96 -24.05
CA ASN A 387 -21.96 10.14 -24.87
C ASN A 387 -20.71 10.83 -25.43
N ARG A 388 -19.50 10.42 -25.04
CA ARG A 388 -18.25 11.05 -25.53
C ARG A 388 -18.14 10.90 -27.04
N GLY A 389 -17.78 12.00 -27.70
CA GLY A 389 -17.64 12.06 -29.16
C GLY A 389 -18.97 12.08 -29.94
N LYS A 390 -20.12 11.87 -29.30
CA LYS A 390 -21.43 11.92 -29.98
C LYS A 390 -21.90 13.36 -30.20
N PRO A 391 -22.53 13.67 -31.35
CA PRO A 391 -23.26 14.92 -31.57
C PRO A 391 -24.33 15.13 -30.50
N GLU A 392 -24.59 16.38 -30.11
CA GLU A 392 -25.54 16.71 -29.03
C GLU A 392 -26.92 16.08 -29.23
N LYS A 393 -27.45 16.12 -30.45
CA LYS A 393 -28.74 15.51 -30.85
C LYS A 393 -28.83 13.99 -30.67
N GLU A 394 -27.69 13.29 -30.55
CA GLU A 394 -27.63 11.83 -30.40
C GLU A 394 -27.32 11.40 -28.96
N ARG A 395 -27.03 12.37 -28.07
CA ARG A 395 -26.73 12.08 -26.67
C ARG A 395 -27.99 11.70 -25.93
N LYS A 396 -27.88 10.70 -25.06
CA LYS A 396 -28.94 10.26 -24.15
C LYS A 396 -28.63 10.74 -22.74
N THR A 397 -29.61 11.22 -22.02
CA THR A 397 -29.42 11.67 -20.64
C THR A 397 -29.34 10.50 -19.67
N PHE A 398 -28.88 10.77 -18.45
CA PHE A 398 -29.00 9.83 -17.34
C PHE A 398 -30.46 9.41 -17.07
N ILE A 399 -31.41 10.35 -17.22
CA ILE A 399 -32.84 10.08 -17.06
C ILE A 399 -33.37 9.20 -18.20
N ASP A 400 -32.88 9.34 -19.43
CA ASP A 400 -33.25 8.46 -20.54
C ASP A 400 -32.86 7.01 -20.21
N ALA A 401 -31.64 6.79 -19.71
CA ALA A 401 -31.16 5.45 -19.35
C ALA A 401 -32.01 4.82 -18.24
N LEU A 402 -32.35 5.58 -17.19
CA LEU A 402 -33.26 5.10 -16.15
C LEU A 402 -34.65 4.80 -16.70
N SER A 403 -35.20 5.69 -17.53
CA SER A 403 -36.53 5.55 -18.10
C SER A 403 -36.62 4.30 -18.96
N VAL A 404 -35.66 4.08 -19.86
CA VAL A 404 -35.55 2.87 -20.67
C VAL A 404 -35.46 1.60 -19.81
N GLY A 405 -34.71 1.65 -18.71
CA GLY A 405 -34.56 0.55 -17.77
C GLY A 405 -35.83 0.20 -16.98
N TYR A 406 -36.59 1.22 -16.57
CA TYR A 406 -37.83 1.06 -15.83
C TYR A 406 -39.03 0.70 -16.72
N GLY A 407 -39.00 1.04 -18.00
CA GLY A 407 -40.07 0.78 -18.96
C GLY A 407 -40.79 2.04 -19.45
N GLY A 408 -40.18 3.21 -19.25
CA GLY A 408 -40.68 4.52 -19.62
C GLY A 408 -40.56 5.52 -18.48
N GLU A 409 -40.65 6.81 -18.82
CA GLU A 409 -40.58 7.91 -17.85
C GLU A 409 -41.73 7.86 -16.83
N ILE A 410 -42.91 7.35 -17.22
CA ILE A 410 -44.07 7.22 -16.32
C ILE A 410 -43.79 6.17 -15.23
N GLU A 411 -43.23 5.02 -15.60
CA GLU A 411 -42.90 3.96 -14.64
C GLU A 411 -41.71 4.37 -13.74
N LEU A 412 -40.75 5.12 -14.28
CA LEU A 412 -39.71 5.75 -13.48
C LEU A 412 -40.32 6.74 -12.46
N ALA A 413 -41.19 7.65 -12.89
CA ALA A 413 -41.84 8.63 -12.01
C ALA A 413 -42.63 7.97 -10.88
N LYS A 414 -43.39 6.92 -11.18
CA LYS A 414 -44.09 6.11 -10.16
C LYS A 414 -43.13 5.46 -9.17
N THR A 415 -42.02 4.91 -9.65
CA THR A 415 -41.03 4.25 -8.80
C THR A 415 -40.37 5.24 -7.84
N ILE A 416 -40.05 6.45 -8.32
CA ILE A 416 -39.50 7.52 -7.49
C ILE A 416 -40.54 8.01 -6.47
N GLU A 417 -41.80 8.17 -6.88
CA GLU A 417 -42.88 8.58 -5.98
C GLU A 417 -43.11 7.57 -4.85
N ILE A 418 -43.03 6.27 -5.17
CA ILE A 418 -43.04 5.21 -4.14
C ILE A 418 -41.83 5.35 -3.21
N ALA A 419 -40.64 5.68 -3.71
CA ALA A 419 -39.46 5.89 -2.87
C ALA A 419 -39.61 7.09 -1.92
N LYS A 420 -40.33 8.15 -2.32
CA LYS A 420 -40.65 9.30 -1.46
C LYS A 420 -41.50 8.93 -0.24
N THR A 421 -42.25 7.83 -0.28
CA THR A 421 -42.97 7.36 0.92
C THR A 421 -42.03 6.97 2.08
N ASN A 422 -40.75 6.75 1.82
CA ASN A 422 -39.74 6.49 2.83
C ASN A 422 -39.02 7.77 3.26
N VAL A 423 -39.29 8.20 4.49
CA VAL A 423 -38.76 9.44 5.11
C VAL A 423 -37.24 9.54 5.02
N GLY A 424 -36.50 8.42 5.18
CA GLY A 424 -35.04 8.43 5.21
C GLY A 424 -34.38 8.67 3.85
N ILE A 425 -35.13 8.49 2.75
CA ILE A 425 -34.63 8.69 1.38
C ILE A 425 -35.47 9.71 0.59
N TYR A 426 -36.41 10.38 1.26
CA TYR A 426 -37.29 11.39 0.65
C TYR A 426 -36.52 12.50 -0.08
N PRO A 427 -35.45 13.10 0.50
CA PRO A 427 -34.70 14.14 -0.19
C PRO A 427 -34.06 13.66 -1.50
N GLN A 428 -33.49 12.45 -1.51
CA GLN A 428 -32.80 11.87 -2.65
C GLN A 428 -33.79 11.45 -3.74
N ALA A 429 -34.94 10.87 -3.34
CA ALA A 429 -36.02 10.58 -4.26
C ALA A 429 -36.59 11.87 -4.88
N THR A 430 -36.81 12.91 -4.08
CA THR A 430 -37.27 14.22 -4.57
C THR A 430 -36.27 14.83 -5.55
N ALA A 431 -34.98 14.84 -5.23
CA ALA A 431 -33.94 15.35 -6.12
C ALA A 431 -33.90 14.59 -7.47
N LEU A 432 -34.10 13.27 -7.46
CA LEU A 432 -34.19 12.47 -8.68
C LEU A 432 -35.48 12.77 -9.47
N GLN A 433 -36.60 12.98 -8.78
CA GLN A 433 -37.88 13.39 -9.39
C GLN A 433 -37.72 14.76 -10.09
N GLU A 434 -37.05 15.72 -9.45
CA GLU A 434 -36.79 17.04 -10.03
C GLU A 434 -35.89 16.99 -11.26
N LYS A 435 -34.92 16.06 -11.32
CA LYS A 435 -34.13 15.80 -12.54
C LYS A 435 -35.03 15.30 -13.68
N LEU A 436 -35.96 14.38 -13.39
CA LEU A 436 -36.95 13.90 -14.37
C LEU A 436 -37.88 15.03 -14.83
N PHE A 437 -38.38 15.85 -13.91
CA PHE A 437 -39.25 16.98 -14.23
C PHE A 437 -38.55 18.06 -15.05
N SER A 438 -37.28 18.32 -14.77
CA SER A 438 -36.45 19.21 -15.59
C SER A 438 -36.34 18.70 -17.03
N GLN A 439 -36.26 17.38 -17.24
CA GLN A 439 -36.28 16.78 -18.56
C GLN A 439 -37.66 16.91 -19.23
N TRP A 440 -38.75 16.69 -18.48
CA TRP A 440 -40.10 16.91 -18.99
C TRP A 440 -40.33 18.36 -19.44
N MET A 441 -39.88 19.35 -18.68
CA MET A 441 -39.95 20.76 -19.08
C MET A 441 -39.16 21.06 -20.36
N LYS A 442 -37.98 20.45 -20.54
CA LYS A 442 -37.20 20.57 -21.78
C LYS A 442 -37.88 19.94 -23.00
N ASN A 443 -38.81 19.01 -22.75
CA ASN A 443 -39.61 18.32 -23.75
C ASN A 443 -41.05 18.89 -23.81
N ASP A 444 -41.22 20.18 -23.49
CA ASP A 444 -42.46 20.95 -23.60
C ASP A 444 -43.65 20.41 -22.77
N VAL A 445 -43.37 19.69 -21.68
CA VAL A 445 -44.39 19.35 -20.68
C VAL A 445 -44.63 20.56 -19.78
N THR A 446 -45.90 20.92 -19.61
CA THR A 446 -46.39 22.04 -18.81
C THR A 446 -47.37 21.53 -17.75
N SER A 447 -47.68 22.37 -16.76
CA SER A 447 -48.72 22.05 -15.77
C SER A 447 -50.08 21.75 -16.42
N SER A 448 -50.38 22.35 -17.57
CA SER A 448 -51.64 22.13 -18.31
C SER A 448 -51.71 20.82 -19.07
N ASN A 449 -50.57 20.24 -19.49
CA ASN A 449 -50.55 18.99 -20.28
C ASN A 449 -50.00 17.78 -19.50
N ILE A 450 -49.76 17.91 -18.19
CA ILE A 450 -49.18 16.86 -17.35
C ILE A 450 -50.01 15.57 -17.33
N PHE A 451 -51.34 15.66 -17.35
CA PHE A 451 -52.20 14.48 -17.39
C PHE A 451 -52.11 13.76 -18.74
N THR A 452 -51.95 14.50 -19.85
CA THR A 452 -51.60 13.92 -21.16
C THR A 452 -50.26 13.20 -21.10
N LYS A 453 -49.24 13.80 -20.46
CA LYS A 453 -47.92 13.16 -20.24
C LYS A 453 -48.02 11.88 -19.41
N LEU A 454 -48.94 11.83 -18.46
CA LEU A 454 -49.21 10.66 -17.63
C LEU A 454 -50.20 9.68 -18.28
N GLU A 455 -50.57 9.88 -19.55
CA GLU A 455 -51.45 9.03 -20.35
C GLU A 455 -52.80 8.70 -19.67
N ARG A 456 -53.33 9.63 -18.87
CA ARG A 456 -54.62 9.49 -18.17
C ARG A 456 -55.33 10.83 -18.05
N THR A 457 -56.64 10.78 -17.92
CA THR A 457 -57.42 11.90 -17.44
C THR A 457 -57.24 12.07 -15.93
N GLU A 458 -57.47 13.28 -15.42
CA GLU A 458 -57.40 13.58 -13.99
C GLU A 458 -58.36 12.69 -13.17
N GLU A 459 -59.61 12.55 -13.65
CA GLU A 459 -60.64 11.72 -13.03
C GLU A 459 -60.32 10.21 -13.04
N GLY A 460 -59.44 9.76 -13.95
CA GLY A 460 -59.04 8.35 -14.09
C GLY A 460 -57.64 8.04 -13.53
N ALA A 461 -57.00 9.00 -12.87
CA ALA A 461 -55.63 8.85 -12.37
C ALA A 461 -55.59 8.10 -11.03
N SER A 462 -54.60 7.21 -10.86
CA SER A 462 -54.31 6.63 -9.55
C SER A 462 -53.76 7.68 -8.59
N SER A 463 -53.83 7.41 -7.28
CA SER A 463 -53.26 8.28 -6.23
C SER A 463 -51.81 8.68 -6.50
N ILE A 464 -50.99 7.74 -6.98
CA ILE A 464 -49.59 8.00 -7.34
C ILE A 464 -49.48 8.96 -8.54
N ARG A 465 -50.34 8.83 -9.56
CA ARG A 465 -50.32 9.74 -10.72
C ARG A 465 -50.78 11.14 -10.34
N LEU A 466 -51.75 11.27 -9.43
CA LEU A 466 -52.17 12.54 -8.86
C LEU A 466 -51.04 13.22 -8.09
N ALA A 467 -50.32 12.47 -7.24
CA ALA A 467 -49.16 12.99 -6.51
C ALA A 467 -48.06 13.49 -7.46
N ILE A 468 -47.71 12.71 -8.50
CA ILE A 468 -46.73 13.12 -9.51
C ILE A 468 -47.16 14.42 -10.23
N ALA A 469 -48.44 14.54 -10.60
CA ALA A 469 -48.95 15.73 -11.28
C ALA A 469 -48.93 16.98 -10.39
N GLN A 470 -49.25 16.82 -9.10
CA GLN A 470 -49.18 17.89 -8.10
C GLN A 470 -47.73 18.34 -7.86
N ASP A 471 -46.81 17.39 -7.71
CA ASP A 471 -45.40 17.71 -7.51
C ASP A 471 -44.79 18.36 -8.75
N PHE A 472 -45.12 17.87 -9.95
CA PHE A 472 -44.67 18.50 -11.19
C PHE A 472 -45.20 19.93 -11.32
N THR A 473 -46.48 20.17 -11.04
CA THR A 473 -47.05 21.53 -11.07
C THR A 473 -46.36 22.46 -10.07
N THR A 474 -46.07 21.95 -8.86
CA THR A 474 -45.32 22.71 -7.84
C THR A 474 -43.91 23.04 -8.32
N PHE A 475 -43.21 22.06 -8.89
CA PHE A 475 -41.88 22.24 -9.46
C PHE A 475 -41.88 23.22 -10.65
N TYR A 476 -42.85 23.10 -11.56
CA TYR A 476 -43.01 23.94 -12.76
C TYR A 476 -43.20 25.41 -12.39
N ASN A 477 -44.12 25.69 -11.45
CA ASN A 477 -44.40 27.03 -10.96
C ASN A 477 -43.18 27.66 -10.26
N LYS A 478 -42.41 26.86 -9.51
CA LYS A 478 -41.19 27.32 -8.84
C LYS A 478 -40.06 27.66 -9.82
N ASN A 479 -40.02 27.00 -10.98
CA ASN A 479 -38.93 27.12 -11.95
C ASN A 479 -39.31 27.97 -13.18
N GLY A 480 -40.22 28.93 -13.02
CA GLY A 480 -40.51 29.96 -14.03
C GLY A 480 -41.52 29.56 -15.11
N GLY A 481 -42.21 28.43 -14.93
CA GLY A 481 -43.39 28.10 -15.72
C GLY A 481 -44.57 28.93 -15.23
N ALA A 482 -45.08 29.85 -16.05
CA ALA A 482 -46.14 30.76 -15.63
C ALA A 482 -47.41 30.01 -15.19
N VAL A 483 -48.00 30.45 -14.08
CA VAL A 483 -49.35 30.05 -13.66
C VAL A 483 -50.31 30.62 -14.70
N ASN A 484 -50.92 29.77 -15.52
CA ASN A 484 -52.08 30.21 -16.28
C ASN A 484 -53.20 30.43 -15.26
N PRO A 485 -53.73 31.66 -15.08
CA PRO A 485 -54.81 31.89 -14.14
C PRO A 485 -56.00 31.02 -14.57
N ALA A 486 -56.67 30.41 -13.59
CA ALA A 486 -57.90 29.64 -13.81
C ALA A 486 -58.85 30.43 -14.72
N PRO A 487 -59.53 29.78 -15.69
CA PRO A 487 -60.48 30.47 -16.53
C PRO A 487 -61.56 31.11 -15.62
N PRO A 488 -61.95 32.37 -15.88
CA PRO A 488 -63.02 32.98 -15.09
C PRO A 488 -64.28 32.13 -15.25
N SER A 489 -64.85 31.75 -14.12
CA SER A 489 -66.17 31.17 -14.06
C SER A 489 -67.17 32.17 -14.62
N SER A 490 -67.77 31.82 -15.76
CA SER A 490 -68.99 32.41 -16.30
C SER A 490 -69.71 31.39 -17.16
#